data_AF-A0A0C9UIW6-F1
#
_entry.id   AF-A0A0C9UIW6-F1
#
_cell.length_a   1.000
_cell.length_b   1.000
_cell.length_c   1.000
_cell.angle_alpha   90.00
_cell.angle_beta   90.00
_cell.angle_gamma   90.00
#
_symmetry.space_group_name_H-M   'P 1'
#
loop_
_entity.id
_entity.type
_entity.pdbx_description
1 polymer ?
#
loop_
_entity_poly.entity_id
_entity_poly.type
_entity_poly.pdbx_seq_one_letter_code
_entity_poly.pdbx_strand_id
1 'polypeptide(L)'
;TERCYSEMASGEAWNNIQHEFPECDGITVSLVILKSDSTHLTNFSGDKKVKPLLISSGHIKQHVHAAPSSRAFLCTAFIISLPGILNCCLHHISLCHILWTLVPHETIPKETLDSEGFLCHEIIHIVAYIADLPEQALKAALALNQCVACLAGTKQLGSPSPCACHTGASILAAIAEIKAEHPNVSAYKFNLEVKNEGLNGVDEPLWKDFKHLEICDIICPDVLHGLHKAFKDHIVNWNINLIGKLELDN
;
A
#
# COMPACT_ATOMS: atom_id res chain seq x y z
N THR A 1 -12.34 -24.28 -19.77
CA THR A 1 -11.82 -22.97 -20.23
C THR A 1 -10.84 -22.48 -19.20
N GLU A 2 -9.59 -22.22 -19.57
CA GLU A 2 -8.61 -21.62 -18.66
C GLU A 2 -8.98 -20.15 -18.43
N ARG A 3 -8.99 -19.73 -17.16
CA ARG A 3 -9.29 -18.34 -16.79
C ARG A 3 -8.01 -17.51 -16.91
N CYS A 4 -8.04 -16.47 -17.73
CA CYS A 4 -6.93 -15.54 -17.89
C CYS A 4 -7.17 -14.28 -17.04
N TYR A 5 -6.17 -13.89 -16.24
CA TYR A 5 -6.19 -12.65 -15.46
C TYR A 5 -5.32 -11.60 -16.16
N SER A 6 -5.93 -10.49 -16.57
CA SER A 6 -5.23 -9.41 -17.28
C SER A 6 -5.65 -8.00 -16.85
N GLU A 7 -6.80 -7.87 -16.19
CA GLU A 7 -7.34 -6.60 -15.71
C GLU A 7 -7.92 -6.82 -14.32
N MET A 8 -8.10 -5.76 -13.52
CA MET A 8 -8.70 -5.91 -12.18
C MET A 8 -10.09 -6.56 -12.23
N ALA A 9 -10.89 -6.24 -13.25
CA ALA A 9 -12.21 -6.84 -13.48
C ALA A 9 -12.18 -8.33 -13.84
N SER A 10 -11.03 -8.89 -14.24
CA SER A 10 -10.90 -10.32 -14.54
C SER A 10 -10.71 -11.20 -13.30
N GLY A 11 -10.33 -10.58 -12.17
CA GLY A 11 -10.18 -11.21 -10.87
C GLY A 11 -11.51 -11.55 -10.21
N GLU A 12 -11.44 -12.10 -8.99
CA GLU A 12 -12.63 -12.37 -8.16
C GLU A 12 -12.86 -11.30 -7.10
N ALA A 13 -11.84 -10.51 -6.76
CA ALA A 13 -11.91 -9.51 -5.70
C ALA A 13 -13.10 -8.54 -5.87
N TRP A 14 -13.34 -8.05 -7.10
CA TRP A 14 -14.48 -7.17 -7.37
C TRP A 14 -15.82 -7.85 -7.05
N ASN A 15 -16.04 -9.06 -7.57
CA ASN A 15 -17.27 -9.80 -7.31
C ASN A 15 -17.42 -10.13 -5.83
N ASN A 16 -16.33 -10.51 -5.15
CA ASN A 16 -16.34 -10.83 -3.73
C ASN A 16 -16.74 -9.61 -2.89
N ILE A 17 -16.14 -8.45 -3.16
CA ILE A 17 -16.53 -7.19 -2.50
C ILE A 17 -17.99 -6.86 -2.80
N GLN A 18 -18.44 -7.00 -4.05
CA GLN A 18 -19.82 -6.73 -4.40
C GLN A 18 -20.82 -7.68 -3.71
N HIS A 19 -20.45 -8.94 -3.50
CA HIS A 19 -21.25 -9.92 -2.76
C HIS A 19 -21.34 -9.63 -1.25
N GLU A 20 -20.47 -8.80 -0.68
CA GLU A 20 -20.60 -8.33 0.71
C GLU A 20 -21.72 -7.31 0.89
N PHE A 21 -22.28 -6.78 -0.21
CA PHE A 21 -23.39 -5.82 -0.21
C PHE A 21 -24.68 -6.41 -0.85
N PRO A 22 -25.21 -7.55 -0.34
CA PRO A 22 -26.33 -8.27 -0.96
C PRO A 22 -27.68 -7.55 -0.78
N GLU A 23 -27.79 -6.62 0.17
CA GLU A 23 -29.04 -5.88 0.44
C GLU A 23 -29.31 -4.76 -0.58
N CYS A 24 -28.43 -4.56 -1.56
CA CYS A 24 -28.46 -3.37 -2.38
C CYS A 24 -28.45 -3.69 -3.88
N ASP A 25 -29.59 -4.16 -4.38
CA ASP A 25 -29.89 -4.16 -5.81
C ASP A 25 -29.61 -2.77 -6.39
N GLY A 26 -28.66 -2.68 -7.34
CA GLY A 26 -28.30 -1.42 -8.02
C GLY A 26 -27.03 -0.71 -7.52
N ILE A 27 -26.29 -1.27 -6.55
CA ILE A 27 -24.99 -0.73 -6.16
C ILE A 27 -23.85 -1.22 -7.06
N THR A 28 -22.99 -0.28 -7.44
CA THR A 28 -21.72 -0.55 -8.14
C THR A 28 -20.53 -0.34 -7.19
N VAL A 29 -19.48 -1.13 -7.34
CA VAL A 29 -18.23 -0.94 -6.59
C VAL A 29 -17.25 -0.11 -7.44
N SER A 30 -16.81 1.01 -6.88
CA SER A 30 -15.79 1.89 -7.44
C SER A 30 -14.46 1.68 -6.77
N LEU A 31 -13.49 1.23 -7.55
CA LEU A 31 -12.18 0.85 -7.05
C LEU A 31 -11.21 2.03 -7.09
N VAL A 32 -10.52 2.27 -5.99
CA VAL A 32 -9.52 3.33 -5.87
C VAL A 32 -8.12 2.73 -5.79
N ILE A 33 -7.23 3.23 -6.65
CA ILE A 33 -5.80 2.96 -6.62
C ILE A 33 -5.10 4.18 -6.02
N LEU A 34 -4.32 3.95 -4.98
CA LEU A 34 -3.41 4.93 -4.42
C LEU A 34 -2.00 4.66 -4.95
N LYS A 35 -1.25 5.74 -5.18
CA LYS A 35 0.18 5.67 -5.49
C LYS A 35 0.91 6.78 -4.77
N SER A 36 2.06 6.48 -4.19
CA SER A 36 3.01 7.49 -3.78
C SER A 36 4.40 7.15 -4.31
N ASP A 37 5.11 8.18 -4.74
CA ASP A 37 6.50 8.09 -5.18
C ASP A 37 7.19 9.38 -4.79
N SER A 38 8.24 9.28 -3.98
CA SER A 38 8.94 10.44 -3.43
C SER A 38 9.56 11.28 -4.55
N THR A 39 9.15 12.53 -4.68
CA THR A 39 9.66 13.44 -5.71
C THR A 39 10.57 14.51 -5.10
N HIS A 40 11.69 14.77 -5.77
CA HIS A 40 12.61 15.84 -5.39
C HIS A 40 12.05 17.19 -5.85
N LEU A 41 11.93 18.17 -4.94
CA LEU A 41 11.54 19.54 -5.27
C LEU A 41 12.71 20.39 -5.78
N THR A 42 13.92 20.11 -5.30
CA THR A 42 15.13 20.85 -5.67
C THR A 42 16.31 19.90 -5.86
N ASN A 43 16.88 19.86 -7.07
CA ASN A 43 18.02 18.98 -7.37
C ASN A 43 19.37 19.52 -6.87
N PHE A 44 19.45 20.80 -6.47
CA PHE A 44 20.74 21.46 -6.22
C PHE A 44 20.87 22.22 -4.89
N SER A 45 19.76 22.48 -4.17
CA SER A 45 19.80 23.17 -2.87
C SER A 45 18.71 22.64 -1.93
N GLY A 46 19.10 21.82 -0.95
CA GLY A 46 18.30 21.50 0.23
C GLY A 46 17.63 20.12 0.30
N ASP A 47 17.82 19.24 -0.71
CA ASP A 47 17.26 17.87 -0.80
C ASP A 47 15.84 17.73 -0.22
N LYS A 48 14.99 18.72 -0.51
CA LYS A 48 13.62 18.73 -0.01
C LYS A 48 12.82 17.75 -0.85
N LYS A 49 12.35 16.69 -0.21
CA LYS A 49 11.50 15.66 -0.81
C LYS A 49 10.06 15.91 -0.38
N VAL A 50 9.15 15.86 -1.34
CA VAL A 50 7.71 15.76 -1.08
C VAL A 50 7.20 14.45 -1.60
N LYS A 51 6.16 13.95 -0.95
CA LYS A 51 5.50 12.72 -1.38
C LYS A 51 4.12 13.08 -1.93
N PRO A 52 3.94 13.14 -3.26
CA PRO A 52 2.62 13.23 -3.84
C PRO A 52 1.80 11.99 -3.46
N LEU A 53 0.55 12.20 -3.08
CA LEU A 53 -0.47 11.16 -3.08
C LEU A 53 -1.23 11.26 -4.40
N LEU A 54 -1.06 10.24 -5.23
CA LEU A 54 -1.77 10.08 -6.49
C LEU A 54 -2.96 9.14 -6.28
N ILE A 55 -4.09 9.46 -6.89
CA ILE A 55 -5.31 8.64 -6.89
C ILE A 55 -5.69 8.29 -8.33
N SER A 56 -6.23 7.10 -8.54
CA SER A 56 -6.80 6.68 -9.82
C SER A 56 -7.97 5.72 -9.64
N SER A 57 -8.78 5.57 -10.69
CA SER A 57 -9.89 4.62 -10.74
C SER A 57 -9.41 3.27 -11.27
N GLY A 58 -9.80 2.19 -10.59
CA GLY A 58 -9.55 0.83 -11.06
C GLY A 58 -10.36 0.41 -12.28
N HIS A 59 -11.30 1.25 -12.75
CA HIS A 59 -12.02 1.03 -14.01
C HIS A 59 -11.18 1.39 -15.25
N ILE A 60 -10.07 2.11 -15.07
CA ILE A 60 -9.15 2.44 -16.16
C ILE A 60 -8.33 1.20 -16.51
N LYS A 61 -8.32 0.84 -17.80
CA LYS A 61 -7.59 -0.32 -18.33
C LYS A 61 -6.10 -0.23 -18.02
N GLN A 62 -5.47 -1.37 -17.71
CA GLN A 62 -4.07 -1.43 -17.30
C GLN A 62 -3.11 -0.76 -18.31
N HIS A 63 -3.29 -0.97 -19.61
CA HIS A 63 -2.41 -0.36 -20.61
C HIS A 63 -2.50 1.18 -20.63
N VAL A 64 -3.63 1.76 -20.22
CA VAL A 64 -3.81 3.21 -20.09
C VAL A 64 -3.09 3.72 -18.84
N HIS A 65 -3.14 2.98 -17.72
CA HIS A 65 -2.33 3.27 -16.53
C HIS A 65 -0.83 3.21 -16.82
N ALA A 66 -0.41 2.24 -17.65
CA ALA A 66 1.00 2.05 -18.02
C ALA A 66 1.53 3.12 -18.98
N ALA A 67 0.65 3.88 -19.65
CA ALA A 67 1.03 4.94 -20.58
C ALA A 67 1.18 6.29 -19.86
N PRO A 68 2.41 6.81 -19.67
CA PRO A 68 2.63 8.04 -18.89
C PRO A 68 1.92 9.28 -19.45
N SER A 69 1.69 9.32 -20.76
CA SER A 69 1.00 10.40 -21.45
C SER A 69 -0.50 10.45 -21.18
N SER A 70 -1.10 9.35 -20.70
CA SER A 70 -2.55 9.22 -20.52
C SER A 70 -3.09 9.97 -19.30
N ARG A 71 -2.21 10.44 -18.40
CA ARG A 71 -2.58 11.17 -17.17
C ARG A 71 -3.65 10.43 -16.35
N ALA A 72 -3.52 9.10 -16.28
CA ALA A 72 -4.49 8.23 -15.61
C ALA A 72 -4.51 8.38 -14.08
N PHE A 73 -3.55 9.11 -13.50
CA PHE A 73 -3.47 9.41 -12.08
C PHE A 73 -3.64 10.91 -11.83
N LEU A 74 -4.43 11.25 -10.81
CA LEU A 74 -4.63 12.61 -10.31
C LEU A 74 -3.79 12.82 -9.04
N CYS A 75 -3.04 13.91 -8.96
CA CYS A 75 -2.37 14.30 -7.72
C CYS A 75 -3.37 14.96 -6.77
N THR A 76 -3.61 14.32 -5.63
CA THR A 76 -4.60 14.77 -4.63
C THR A 76 -3.97 15.68 -3.58
N ALA A 77 -2.73 15.37 -3.17
CA ALA A 77 -2.04 16.11 -2.12
C ALA A 77 -0.52 15.94 -2.22
N PHE A 78 0.22 16.86 -1.60
CA PHE A 78 1.64 16.70 -1.32
C PHE A 78 1.84 16.56 0.19
N ILE A 79 2.36 15.41 0.60
CA ILE A 79 2.68 15.14 2.01
C ILE A 79 4.12 15.55 2.27
N ILE A 80 4.29 16.44 3.23
CA ILE A 80 5.59 16.95 3.66
C ILE A 80 6.17 15.97 4.68
N SER A 81 7.44 15.62 4.52
CA SER A 81 8.17 14.84 5.52
C SER A 81 8.90 15.79 6.47
N LEU A 82 8.79 15.53 7.77
CA LEU A 82 9.54 16.24 8.80
C LEU A 82 10.64 15.34 9.35
N PRO A 83 11.81 15.88 9.72
CA PRO A 83 12.81 15.10 10.41
C PRO A 83 12.29 14.70 11.81
N GLY A 84 12.65 13.49 12.24
CA GLY A 84 12.40 13.02 13.59
C GLY A 84 11.48 11.81 13.69
N ILE A 85 11.27 11.39 14.94
CA ILE A 85 10.55 10.15 15.28
C ILE A 85 9.06 10.18 14.93
N LEU A 86 8.46 11.36 14.80
CA LEU A 86 7.03 11.53 14.52
C LEU A 86 6.72 11.59 13.02
N ASN A 87 7.72 11.45 12.14
CA ASN A 87 7.50 11.53 10.70
C ASN A 87 6.48 10.47 10.24
N CYS A 88 6.60 9.24 10.73
CA CYS A 88 5.66 8.17 10.39
C CYS A 88 4.23 8.53 10.83
N CYS A 89 4.05 8.99 12.08
CA CYS A 89 2.75 9.45 12.59
C CYS A 89 2.17 10.58 11.73
N LEU A 90 2.98 11.59 11.39
CA LEU A 90 2.54 12.72 10.56
C LEU A 90 2.05 12.25 9.18
N HIS A 91 2.76 11.30 8.57
CA HIS A 91 2.36 10.71 7.30
C HIS A 91 0.99 10.05 7.40
N HIS A 92 0.76 9.25 8.44
CA HIS A 92 -0.53 8.59 8.67
C HIS A 92 -1.65 9.58 8.96
N ILE A 93 -1.43 10.55 9.86
CA ILE A 93 -2.41 11.61 10.16
C ILE A 93 -2.78 12.37 8.88
N SER A 94 -1.79 12.71 8.05
CA SER A 94 -2.04 13.38 6.77
C SER A 94 -2.90 12.54 5.83
N LEU A 95 -2.60 11.24 5.71
CA LEU A 95 -3.39 10.32 4.89
C LEU A 95 -4.82 10.15 5.43
N CYS A 96 -5.00 10.05 6.75
CA CYS A 96 -6.32 10.03 7.37
C CYS A 96 -7.13 11.26 6.97
N HIS A 97 -6.54 12.45 7.07
CA HIS A 97 -7.23 13.69 6.68
C HIS A 97 -7.56 13.75 5.19
N ILE A 98 -6.64 13.32 4.32
CA ILE A 98 -6.85 13.36 2.87
C ILE A 98 -7.93 12.36 2.44
N LEU A 99 -7.94 11.17 3.03
CA LEU A 99 -8.82 10.05 2.66
C LEU A 99 -10.10 9.97 3.51
N TRP A 100 -10.27 10.85 4.49
CA TRP A 100 -11.41 10.87 5.42
C TRP A 100 -12.77 10.80 4.72
N THR A 101 -12.89 11.47 3.56
CA THR A 101 -14.14 11.50 2.79
C THR A 101 -14.50 10.15 2.18
N LEU A 102 -13.55 9.22 2.05
CA LEU A 102 -13.78 7.87 1.51
C LEU A 102 -14.31 6.90 2.56
N VAL A 103 -13.97 7.11 3.84
CA VAL A 103 -14.35 6.22 4.96
C VAL A 103 -15.85 5.90 5.00
N PRO A 104 -16.79 6.88 4.99
CA PRO A 104 -18.21 6.55 5.02
C PRO A 104 -18.66 5.81 3.75
N HIS A 105 -18.00 6.05 2.61
CA HIS A 105 -18.38 5.50 1.31
C HIS A 105 -17.95 4.07 1.08
N GLU A 106 -17.28 3.44 2.05
CA GLU A 106 -17.04 2.00 2.06
C GLU A 106 -18.30 1.19 2.44
N THR A 107 -19.29 1.85 3.05
CA THR A 107 -20.56 1.21 3.47
C THR A 107 -21.79 1.98 3.05
N ILE A 108 -21.69 3.31 2.91
CA ILE A 108 -22.78 4.19 2.53
C ILE A 108 -22.61 4.58 1.06
N PRO A 109 -23.48 4.11 0.17
CA PRO A 109 -23.34 4.36 -1.26
C PRO A 109 -23.42 5.84 -1.55
N LYS A 110 -22.54 6.32 -2.42
CA LYS A 110 -22.54 7.67 -2.93
C LYS A 110 -23.29 7.72 -4.25
N GLU A 111 -24.17 8.71 -4.40
CA GLU A 111 -24.76 9.00 -5.71
C GLU A 111 -23.71 9.61 -6.63
N THR A 112 -23.50 8.96 -7.78
CA THR A 112 -22.56 9.35 -8.83
C THR A 112 -23.25 9.26 -10.20
N LEU A 113 -22.57 9.77 -11.22
CA LEU A 113 -22.96 9.56 -12.60
C LEU A 113 -21.93 8.64 -13.25
N ASP A 114 -22.39 7.64 -13.98
CA ASP A 114 -21.51 6.83 -14.82
C ASP A 114 -21.02 7.61 -16.06
N SER A 115 -20.24 6.95 -16.91
CA SER A 115 -19.73 7.54 -18.15
C SER A 115 -20.82 7.89 -19.18
N GLU A 116 -22.02 7.33 -19.05
CA GLU A 116 -23.16 7.58 -19.94
C GLU A 116 -24.16 8.60 -19.35
N GLY A 117 -23.94 9.05 -18.11
CA GLY A 117 -24.76 10.03 -17.41
C GLY A 117 -25.94 9.43 -16.64
N PHE A 118 -25.95 8.11 -16.42
CA PHE A 118 -26.94 7.47 -15.56
C PHE A 118 -26.56 7.61 -14.09
N LEU A 119 -27.58 7.80 -13.24
CA LEU A 119 -27.40 7.83 -11.79
C LEU A 119 -27.02 6.44 -11.31
N CYS A 120 -25.89 6.35 -10.61
CA CYS A 120 -25.42 5.13 -9.97
C CYS A 120 -25.24 5.36 -8.47
N HIS A 121 -25.40 4.29 -7.70
CA HIS A 121 -25.07 4.26 -6.27
C HIS A 121 -23.76 3.50 -6.12
N GLU A 122 -22.69 4.20 -5.77
CA GLU A 122 -21.35 3.63 -5.71
C GLU A 122 -20.83 3.48 -4.29
N ILE A 123 -20.34 2.28 -3.97
CA ILE A 123 -19.48 2.05 -2.81
C ILE A 123 -18.02 2.19 -3.27
N ILE A 124 -17.23 2.93 -2.51
CA ILE A 124 -15.83 3.20 -2.83
C ILE A 124 -14.93 2.28 -2.01
N HIS A 125 -14.06 1.54 -2.69
CA HIS A 125 -13.14 0.62 -2.05
C HIS A 125 -11.71 0.84 -2.56
N ILE A 126 -10.76 1.02 -1.65
CA ILE A 126 -9.34 1.13 -2.02
C ILE A 126 -8.81 -0.29 -2.20
N VAL A 127 -8.32 -0.61 -3.40
CA VAL A 127 -7.86 -1.97 -3.75
C VAL A 127 -6.37 -2.11 -3.89
N ALA A 128 -5.66 -1.00 -4.06
CA ALA A 128 -4.25 -1.01 -4.38
C ALA A 128 -3.56 0.22 -3.82
N TYR A 129 -2.40 0.02 -3.21
CA TYR A 129 -1.45 1.05 -2.83
C TYR A 129 -0.10 0.72 -3.48
N ILE A 130 0.25 1.47 -4.53
CA ILE A 130 1.53 1.34 -5.23
C ILE A 130 2.57 2.24 -4.56
N ALA A 131 3.62 1.62 -4.04
CA ALA A 131 4.72 2.30 -3.37
C ALA A 131 6.00 1.46 -3.47
N ASP A 132 7.16 2.08 -3.23
CA ASP A 132 8.44 1.35 -3.08
C ASP A 132 8.55 0.72 -1.68
N LEU A 133 9.47 -0.23 -1.49
CA LEU A 133 9.58 -0.98 -0.22
C LEU A 133 9.61 -0.10 1.05
N PRO A 134 10.40 0.99 1.13
CA PRO A 134 10.36 1.87 2.30
C PRO A 134 9.01 2.54 2.54
N GLU A 135 8.31 2.94 1.48
CA GLU A 135 6.97 3.50 1.61
C GLU A 135 5.93 2.43 1.92
N GLN A 136 6.05 1.22 1.41
CA GLN A 136 5.17 0.09 1.77
C GLN A 136 5.22 -0.18 3.28
N ALA A 137 6.43 -0.31 3.85
CA ALA A 137 6.61 -0.49 5.29
C ALA A 137 6.02 0.69 6.08
N LEU A 138 6.23 1.92 5.59
CA LEU A 138 5.60 3.11 6.17
C LEU A 138 4.08 2.97 6.20
N LYS A 139 3.43 2.67 5.06
CA LYS A 139 1.96 2.56 4.95
C LYS A 139 1.37 1.44 5.79
N ALA A 140 2.11 0.36 6.02
CA ALA A 140 1.69 -0.75 6.88
C ALA A 140 1.96 -0.51 8.37
N ALA A 141 2.48 0.66 8.79
CA ALA A 141 2.97 0.91 10.16
C ALA A 141 4.09 -0.05 10.63
N LEU A 142 4.79 -0.70 9.70
CA LEU A 142 5.86 -1.66 9.97
C LEU A 142 7.24 -1.01 9.86
N ALA A 143 8.19 -1.52 10.65
CA ALA A 143 9.59 -1.16 10.53
C ALA A 143 10.16 -1.64 9.18
N LEU A 144 11.14 -0.91 8.64
CA LEU A 144 11.68 -1.14 7.29
C LEU A 144 12.23 -2.55 7.05
N ASN A 145 12.66 -3.24 8.11
CA ASN A 145 13.23 -4.58 8.05
C ASN A 145 12.19 -5.70 8.23
N GLN A 146 10.90 -5.37 8.29
CA GLN A 146 9.81 -6.34 8.34
C GLN A 146 9.22 -6.56 6.96
N CYS A 147 8.64 -7.74 6.74
CA CYS A 147 7.85 -8.02 5.54
C CYS A 147 6.45 -7.42 5.70
N VAL A 148 5.92 -6.76 4.67
CA VAL A 148 4.54 -6.24 4.70
C VAL A 148 3.47 -7.32 4.58
N ALA A 149 3.85 -8.49 4.06
CA ALA A 149 2.93 -9.60 3.79
C ALA A 149 2.90 -10.65 4.91
N CYS A 150 4.00 -10.85 5.66
CA CYS A 150 4.09 -11.94 6.63
C CYS A 150 4.96 -11.60 7.85
N LEU A 151 4.77 -12.32 8.95
CA LEU A 151 5.50 -12.16 10.21
C LEU A 151 6.98 -12.59 10.15
N ALA A 152 7.53 -12.77 8.95
CA ALA A 152 8.88 -13.27 8.77
C ALA A 152 9.89 -12.18 9.14
N GLY A 153 10.65 -12.43 10.20
CA GLY A 153 11.81 -11.62 10.56
C GLY A 153 13.04 -11.96 9.71
N THR A 154 14.07 -11.12 9.82
CA THR A 154 15.33 -11.28 9.05
C THR A 154 16.00 -12.64 9.23
N LYS A 155 15.87 -13.28 10.41
CA LYS A 155 16.44 -14.60 10.71
C LYS A 155 15.68 -15.78 10.09
N GLN A 156 14.45 -15.53 9.62
CA GLN A 156 13.58 -16.55 9.01
C GLN A 156 13.63 -16.48 7.48
N LEU A 157 14.31 -15.48 6.90
CA LEU A 157 14.52 -15.36 5.46
C LEU A 157 15.27 -16.59 4.93
N GLY A 158 14.73 -17.23 3.89
CA GLY A 158 15.26 -18.47 3.31
C GLY A 158 14.79 -19.76 4.00
N SER A 159 13.97 -19.66 5.05
CA SER A 159 13.28 -20.82 5.62
C SER A 159 12.32 -21.43 4.58
N PRO A 160 12.26 -22.76 4.44
CA PRO A 160 11.30 -23.42 3.55
C PRO A 160 9.87 -23.39 4.09
N SER A 161 9.70 -23.13 5.39
CA SER A 161 8.38 -23.11 6.03
C SER A 161 7.70 -21.75 5.81
N PRO A 162 6.43 -21.74 5.39
CA PRO A 162 5.68 -20.49 5.25
C PRO A 162 5.53 -19.80 6.60
N CYS A 163 5.61 -18.47 6.58
CA CYS A 163 5.30 -17.65 7.74
C CYS A 163 3.83 -17.22 7.70
N ALA A 164 3.24 -16.98 8.88
CA ALA A 164 1.87 -16.46 8.95
C ALA A 164 1.80 -15.04 8.36
N CYS A 165 0.67 -14.69 7.76
CA CYS A 165 0.45 -13.39 7.14
C CYS A 165 0.35 -12.28 8.21
N HIS A 166 0.82 -11.09 7.85
CA HIS A 166 0.40 -9.88 8.56
C HIS A 166 -1.05 -9.57 8.18
N THR A 167 -1.77 -8.98 9.13
CA THR A 167 -3.08 -8.36 8.88
C THR A 167 -3.10 -6.99 9.55
N GLY A 168 -3.87 -6.06 9.00
CA GLY A 168 -4.11 -4.75 9.60
C GLY A 168 -4.65 -4.88 11.02
N ALA A 169 -5.50 -5.88 11.26
CA ALA A 169 -6.01 -6.22 12.60
C ALA A 169 -4.88 -6.65 13.56
N SER A 170 -3.96 -7.52 13.13
CA SER A 170 -2.83 -7.94 13.97
C SER A 170 -1.90 -6.78 14.33
N ILE A 171 -1.68 -5.85 13.40
CA ILE A 171 -0.85 -4.66 13.61
C ILE A 171 -1.53 -3.70 14.59
N LEU A 172 -2.84 -3.47 14.43
CA LEU A 172 -3.62 -2.66 15.38
C LEU A 172 -3.63 -3.27 16.78
N ALA A 173 -3.74 -4.60 16.90
CA ALA A 173 -3.69 -5.30 18.18
C ALA A 173 -2.33 -5.12 18.87
N ALA A 174 -1.22 -5.29 18.15
CA ALA A 174 0.13 -5.07 18.68
C ALA A 174 0.33 -3.61 19.15
N ILE A 175 -0.15 -2.63 18.38
CA ILE A 175 -0.11 -1.21 18.78
C ILE A 175 -0.90 -0.99 20.08
N ALA A 176 -2.09 -1.58 20.18
CA ALA A 176 -2.95 -1.43 21.35
C ALA A 176 -2.36 -2.09 22.61
N GLU A 177 -1.74 -3.26 22.47
CA GLU A 177 -1.05 -3.95 23.57
C GLU A 177 0.09 -3.11 24.12
N ILE A 178 0.96 -2.57 23.26
CA ILE A 178 2.09 -1.72 23.67
C ILE A 178 1.59 -0.43 24.33
N LYS A 179 0.50 0.17 23.84
CA LYS A 179 -0.15 1.32 24.48
C LYS A 179 -0.66 0.98 25.89
N ALA A 180 -1.20 -0.22 26.08
CA ALA A 180 -1.71 -0.67 27.38
C ALA A 180 -0.59 -0.98 28.38
N GLU A 181 0.54 -1.54 27.93
CA GLU A 181 1.72 -1.81 28.76
C GLU A 181 2.47 -0.54 29.15
N HIS A 182 2.44 0.47 28.29
CA HIS A 182 3.13 1.74 28.49
C HIS A 182 2.18 2.95 28.46
N PRO A 183 1.22 3.04 29.40
CA PRO A 183 0.28 4.14 29.43
C PRO A 183 1.00 5.46 29.77
N ASN A 184 0.61 6.55 29.10
CA ASN A 184 1.10 7.92 29.35
C ASN A 184 2.62 8.13 29.17
N VAL A 185 3.29 7.27 28.41
CA VAL A 185 4.70 7.52 28.06
C VAL A 185 4.82 8.61 27.00
N SER A 186 6.00 9.23 26.91
CA SER A 186 6.28 10.18 25.83
C SER A 186 6.25 9.48 24.48
N ALA A 187 5.92 10.21 23.42
CA ALA A 187 5.93 9.65 22.05
C ALA A 187 7.29 9.07 21.65
N TYR A 188 8.38 9.60 22.22
CA TYR A 188 9.73 9.05 22.07
C TYR A 188 9.87 7.66 22.69
N LYS A 189 9.42 7.49 23.94
CA LYS A 189 9.49 6.19 24.61
C LYS A 189 8.58 5.18 23.92
N PHE A 190 7.35 5.57 23.55
CA PHE A 190 6.47 4.73 22.75
C PHE A 190 7.13 4.26 21.45
N ASN A 191 7.76 5.18 20.71
CA ASN A 191 8.50 4.86 19.49
C ASN A 191 9.66 3.88 19.69
N LEU A 192 10.26 3.84 20.88
CA LEU A 192 11.33 2.90 21.19
C LEU A 192 10.77 1.49 21.42
N GLU A 193 9.67 1.38 22.18
CA GLU A 193 9.05 0.09 22.49
C GLU A 193 8.46 -0.57 21.24
N VAL A 194 7.71 0.18 20.42
CA VAL A 194 7.11 -0.37 19.19
C VAL A 194 8.14 -0.83 18.16
N LYS A 195 9.34 -0.23 18.14
CA LYS A 195 10.42 -0.68 17.26
C LYS A 195 10.97 -2.06 17.64
N ASN A 196 10.91 -2.43 18.91
CA ASN A 196 11.31 -3.77 19.36
C ASN A 196 10.35 -4.84 18.81
N GLU A 197 9.08 -4.47 18.64
CA GLU A 197 8.03 -5.31 18.04
C GLU A 197 7.95 -5.20 16.51
N GLY A 198 8.93 -4.55 15.86
CA GLY A 198 8.97 -4.43 14.40
C GLY A 198 7.98 -3.43 13.81
N LEU A 199 7.45 -2.50 14.60
CA LEU A 199 6.58 -1.42 14.15
C LEU A 199 7.36 -0.10 13.99
N ASN A 200 6.77 0.89 13.30
CA ASN A 200 7.49 2.11 12.91
C ASN A 200 7.15 3.39 13.71
N GLY A 201 6.42 3.29 14.81
CA GLY A 201 6.08 4.44 15.65
C GLY A 201 4.67 4.98 15.49
N VAL A 202 3.92 4.52 14.48
CA VAL A 202 2.54 4.97 14.23
C VAL A 202 1.61 4.40 15.29
N ASP A 203 0.88 5.30 15.94
CA ASP A 203 -0.06 4.99 17.01
C ASP A 203 -1.50 4.90 16.51
N GLU A 204 -1.85 5.67 15.47
CA GLU A 204 -3.16 5.68 14.83
C GLU A 204 -2.99 5.45 13.32
N PRO A 205 -2.95 4.19 12.85
CA PRO A 205 -2.73 3.89 11.43
C PRO A 205 -3.90 4.30 10.54
N LEU A 206 -3.64 4.46 9.22
CA LEU A 206 -4.59 5.13 8.32
C LEU A 206 -5.86 4.30 8.08
N TRP A 207 -5.74 2.99 8.16
CA TRP A 207 -6.82 2.05 7.87
C TRP A 207 -7.70 1.77 9.09
N LYS A 208 -7.37 2.32 10.28
CA LYS A 208 -8.08 1.98 11.52
C LYS A 208 -9.58 2.29 11.49
N ASP A 209 -9.96 3.34 10.74
CA ASP A 209 -11.33 3.83 10.64
C ASP A 209 -12.06 3.24 9.43
N PHE A 210 -11.34 2.54 8.54
CA PHE A 210 -11.92 1.81 7.43
C PHE A 210 -12.38 0.44 7.93
N LYS A 211 -13.58 0.02 7.51
CA LYS A 211 -14.22 -1.23 7.92
C LYS A 211 -13.76 -2.42 7.07
N HIS A 212 -13.55 -2.22 5.77
CA HIS A 212 -13.21 -3.29 4.82
C HIS A 212 -11.78 -3.17 4.25
N LEU A 213 -11.01 -2.16 4.66
CA LEU A 213 -9.65 -1.94 4.16
C LEU A 213 -8.61 -2.79 4.90
N GLU A 214 -8.15 -3.86 4.25
CA GLU A 214 -7.01 -4.65 4.72
C GLU A 214 -5.70 -4.11 4.11
N ILE A 215 -4.95 -3.34 4.91
CA ILE A 215 -3.74 -2.64 4.46
C ILE A 215 -2.69 -3.58 3.87
N CYS A 216 -2.55 -4.79 4.42
CA CYS A 216 -1.54 -5.75 3.99
C CYS A 216 -1.88 -6.38 2.62
N ASP A 217 -3.17 -6.42 2.26
CA ASP A 217 -3.64 -6.98 1.00
C ASP A 217 -3.57 -5.98 -0.16
N ILE A 218 -3.80 -4.69 0.13
CA ILE A 218 -3.79 -3.65 -0.91
C ILE A 218 -2.38 -3.20 -1.29
N ILE A 219 -1.38 -3.41 -0.43
CA ILE A 219 0.00 -2.98 -0.72
C ILE A 219 0.54 -3.80 -1.90
N CYS A 220 0.76 -3.13 -3.02
CA CYS A 220 1.26 -3.77 -4.23
C CYS A 220 2.72 -4.22 -4.03
N PRO A 221 3.12 -5.42 -4.48
CA PRO A 221 4.52 -5.84 -4.41
C PRO A 221 5.41 -4.90 -5.23
N ASP A 222 6.58 -4.58 -4.69
CA ASP A 222 7.60 -3.82 -5.43
C ASP A 222 8.26 -4.73 -6.48
N VAL A 223 7.67 -4.83 -7.67
CA VAL A 223 8.17 -5.72 -8.73
C VAL A 223 9.55 -5.27 -9.23
N LEU A 224 9.82 -3.96 -9.23
CA LEU A 224 11.09 -3.43 -9.72
C LEU A 224 12.24 -3.82 -8.78
N HIS A 225 12.13 -3.51 -7.49
CA HIS A 225 13.21 -3.77 -6.53
C HIS A 225 13.17 -5.19 -5.98
N GLY A 226 11.98 -5.79 -5.84
CA GLY A 226 11.81 -7.13 -5.29
C GLY A 226 12.09 -8.24 -6.30
N LEU A 227 11.59 -8.11 -7.53
CA LEU A 227 11.71 -9.16 -8.55
C LEU A 227 12.83 -8.86 -9.55
N HIS A 228 12.76 -7.73 -10.27
CA HIS A 228 13.72 -7.43 -11.33
C HIS A 228 15.14 -7.24 -10.82
N LYS A 229 15.32 -6.49 -9.73
CA LYS A 229 16.64 -6.29 -9.13
C LYS A 229 17.19 -7.59 -8.56
N ALA A 230 16.38 -8.38 -7.84
CA ALA A 230 16.82 -9.69 -7.32
C ALA A 230 17.24 -10.65 -8.45
N PHE A 231 16.51 -10.66 -9.57
CA PHE A 231 16.90 -11.43 -10.75
C PHE A 231 18.29 -11.00 -11.28
N LYS A 232 18.53 -9.69 -11.43
CA LYS A 232 19.83 -9.19 -11.90
C LYS A 232 20.96 -9.43 -10.90
N ASP A 233 20.72 -9.16 -9.62
CA ASP A 233 21.75 -9.21 -8.59
C ASP A 233 22.14 -10.65 -8.21
N HIS A 234 21.23 -11.61 -8.38
CA HIS A 234 21.46 -13.01 -7.98
C HIS A 234 21.46 -13.97 -9.16
N ILE A 235 20.34 -14.07 -9.90
CA ILE A 235 20.17 -15.09 -10.94
C ILE A 235 21.11 -14.85 -12.12
N VAL A 236 21.22 -13.61 -12.59
CA VAL A 236 22.17 -13.27 -13.68
C VAL A 236 23.60 -13.51 -13.25
N ASN A 237 24.00 -13.06 -12.05
CA ASN A 237 25.34 -13.29 -11.52
C ASN A 237 25.66 -14.79 -11.37
N TRP A 238 24.70 -15.60 -10.94
CA TRP A 238 24.89 -17.05 -10.86
C TRP A 238 25.13 -17.66 -12.24
N ASN A 239 24.34 -17.29 -13.25
CA ASN A 239 24.54 -17.74 -14.62
C ASN A 239 25.92 -17.31 -15.15
N ILE A 240 26.32 -16.05 -14.94
CA ILE A 240 27.65 -15.55 -15.33
C ILE A 240 28.78 -16.40 -14.70
N ASN A 241 28.64 -16.78 -13.44
CA ASN A 241 29.62 -17.61 -12.75
C ASN A 241 29.66 -19.06 -13.28
N LEU A 242 28.54 -19.55 -13.83
CA LEU A 242 28.41 -20.92 -14.34
C LEU A 242 28.96 -21.06 -15.77
N ILE A 243 28.56 -20.16 -16.68
CA ILE A 243 28.88 -20.26 -18.11
C ILE A 243 29.98 -19.29 -18.57
N GLY A 244 30.33 -18.30 -17.76
CA GLY A 244 31.28 -17.25 -18.09
C GLY A 244 30.63 -16.03 -18.77
N LYS A 245 31.16 -14.84 -18.49
CA LYS A 245 30.59 -13.56 -18.96
C LYS A 245 30.50 -13.42 -20.49
N LEU A 246 31.38 -14.09 -21.23
CA LEU A 246 31.42 -14.01 -22.70
C LEU A 246 30.31 -14.82 -23.37
N GLU A 247 29.72 -15.79 -22.66
CA GLU A 247 28.70 -16.71 -23.18
C GLU A 247 27.27 -16.24 -22.86
N LEU A 248 27.11 -15.15 -22.10
CA LEU A 248 25.81 -14.60 -21.75
C LEU A 248 25.40 -13.52 -22.77
N ASP A 249 24.30 -13.74 -23.47
CA ASP A 249 23.68 -12.70 -24.30
C ASP A 249 23.18 -11.56 -23.40
N ASN A 250 23.51 -10.31 -23.77
CA ASN A 250 23.09 -9.10 -23.05
C ASN A 250 21.65 -8.70 -23.38
#